data_AF-A0A075WK54-F1
#
_entry.id   AF-A0A075WK54-F1
#
_cell.length_a   1.000
_cell.length_b   1.000
_cell.length_c   1.000
_cell.angle_alpha   90.00
_cell.angle_beta   90.00
_cell.angle_gamma   90.00
#
_symmetry.space_group_name_H-M   'P 1'
#
loop_
_entity.id
_entity.type
_entity.pdbx_description
1 polymer ?
#
loop_
_entity_poly.entity_id
_entity_poly.type
_entity_poly.pdbx_seq_one_letter_code
_entity_poly.pdbx_strand_id
1 'polypeptide(L)' 'MPKIIEAIYENGVFKPLEKVDLKEGEKIRLRIEEGIADVIKKFSRKVDQDVLEEFLRERR' A
#
# COMPACT_ATOMS: atom_id res chain seq x y z
N MET A 1 -2.77 -10.77 -20.42
CA MET A 1 -2.04 -10.52 -19.16
C MET A 1 -3.00 -9.86 -18.17
N PRO A 2 -2.97 -10.20 -16.87
CA PRO A 2 -3.68 -9.41 -15.88
C PRO A 2 -3.10 -7.99 -15.86
N LYS A 3 -3.96 -6.98 -16.00
CA LYS A 3 -3.57 -5.57 -15.84
C LYS A 3 -3.91 -5.17 -14.41
N ILE A 4 -2.93 -4.64 -13.68
CA ILE A 4 -3.17 -4.03 -12.37
C ILE A 4 -3.68 -2.62 -12.64
N ILE A 5 -4.80 -2.27 -12.03
CA ILE A 5 -5.41 -0.95 -12.13
C ILE A 5 -5.38 -0.37 -10.73
N GLU A 6 -4.67 0.74 -10.55
CA GLU A 6 -4.68 1.46 -9.29
C GLU A 6 -5.95 2.29 -9.18
N ALA A 7 -6.55 2.32 -7.98
CA ALA A 7 -7.78 3.05 -7.72
C ALA A 7 -7.79 3.64 -6.31
N ILE A 8 -8.45 4.78 -6.18
CA ILE A 8 -8.75 5.39 -4.87
C ILE A 8 -10.17 4.98 -4.48
N TYR A 9 -10.33 4.50 -3.26
CA TYR A 9 -11.64 4.25 -2.68
C TYR A 9 -12.16 5.52 -1.98
N GLU A 10 -13.23 6.11 -2.50
CA GLU A 10 -13.82 7.34 -1.97
C GLU A 10 -15.36 7.24 -1.99
N ASN A 11 -16.01 7.55 -0.87
CA ASN A 11 -17.48 7.54 -0.74
C ASN A 11 -18.16 6.24 -1.18
N GLY A 12 -17.53 5.09 -0.93
CA GLY A 12 -18.09 3.78 -1.31
C GLY A 12 -17.78 3.32 -2.74
N VAL A 13 -17.00 4.10 -3.50
CA VAL A 13 -16.73 3.85 -4.94
C VAL A 13 -15.23 3.73 -5.18
N PHE A 14 -14.80 2.71 -5.94
CA PHE A 14 -13.43 2.58 -6.45
C PHE A 14 -13.27 3.43 -7.72
N LYS A 15 -12.47 4.50 -7.63
CA LYS A 15 -12.17 5.42 -8.72
C LYS A 15 -10.78 5.09 -9.31
N PRO A 16 -10.69 4.56 -10.53
CA PRO A 16 -9.40 4.22 -11.11
C PRO A 16 -8.56 5.47 -11.40
N LEU A 17 -7.24 5.36 -11.23
CA LEU A 17 -6.28 6.44 -11.52
C LEU A 17 -5.98 6.58 -13.02
N GLU A 18 -6.31 5.55 -13.79
CA GLU A 18 -6.17 5.52 -15.25
C GLU A 18 -7.48 5.12 -15.93
N LYS A 19 -7.61 5.41 -17.23
CA LYS A 19 -8.76 4.95 -18.01
C LYS A 19 -8.76 3.43 -18.11
N VAL A 20 -9.91 2.84 -17.85
CA VAL A 20 -10.11 1.40 -17.94
C VAL A 20 -11.14 1.07 -19.02
N ASP A 21 -10.78 0.20 -19.95
CA ASP A 21 -11.69 -0.31 -20.98
C ASP A 21 -12.34 -1.63 -20.52
N LEU A 22 -13.30 -1.51 -19.59
CA LEU A 22 -14.15 -2.63 -19.14
C LEU A 22 -15.56 -2.47 -19.71
N LYS A 23 -16.26 -3.59 -19.92
CA LYS A 23 -17.67 -3.55 -20.31
C LYS A 23 -18.55 -3.26 -19.09
N GLU A 24 -19.68 -2.60 -19.33
CA GLU A 24 -20.66 -2.38 -18.27
C GLU A 24 -21.19 -3.73 -17.75
N GLY A 25 -21.23 -3.89 -16.43
CA GLY A 25 -21.64 -5.14 -15.76
C GLY A 25 -20.56 -6.22 -15.72
N GLU A 26 -19.33 -5.95 -16.17
CA GLU A 26 -18.24 -6.93 -16.14
C GLU A 26 -17.80 -7.24 -14.70
N LYS A 27 -17.73 -8.54 -14.36
CA LYS A 27 -17.31 -9.00 -13.04
C LYS A 27 -15.79 -8.99 -12.93
N ILE A 28 -15.27 -8.13 -12.05
CA ILE A 28 -13.83 -8.04 -11.76
C ILE A 28 -13.49 -8.60 -10.38
N ARG A 29 -12.21 -8.90 -10.16
CA ARG A 29 -11.66 -9.27 -8.85
C ARG A 29 -10.80 -8.13 -8.33
N LEU A 30 -11.12 -7.66 -7.12
CA LEU A 30 -10.29 -6.68 -6.41
C LEU A 30 -9.27 -7.40 -5.54
N ARG A 31 -8.07 -6.82 -5.44
CA ARG A 31 -7.05 -7.19 -4.47
C ARG A 31 -6.61 -5.92 -3.76
N ILE A 32 -6.61 -5.97 -2.43
CA ILE A 32 -6.05 -4.92 -1.59
C ILE A 32 -4.67 -5.42 -1.18
N GLU A 33 -3.63 -4.69 -1.55
CA GLU A 33 -2.24 -5.00 -1.20
C GLU A 33 -1.78 -3.97 -0.17
N GLU A 34 -1.26 -4.43 0.98
CA GLU A 34 -0.60 -3.56 1.94
C GLU A 34 0.84 -3.30 1.44
N GLY A 35 1.24 -2.05 1.31
CA GLY A 35 2.62 -1.71 0.98
C GLY A 35 3.55 -2.00 2.16
N ILE A 36 4.84 -2.20 1.90
CA ILE A 36 5.85 -2.34 2.96
C ILE A 36 5.80 -1.13 3.92
N ALA A 37 5.57 0.07 3.39
CA ALA A 37 5.41 1.27 4.21
C ALA A 37 4.18 1.20 5.14
N ASP A 38 3.05 0.66 4.67
CA ASP A 38 1.84 0.50 5.47
C ASP A 38 2.06 -0.53 6.59
N VAL A 39 2.73 -1.64 6.26
CA VAL A 39 3.14 -2.66 7.23
C VAL A 39 4.08 -2.06 8.28
N ILE A 40 5.14 -1.38 7.85
CA ILE A 40 6.08 -0.71 8.77
C ILE A 40 5.33 0.26 9.67
N LYS A 41 4.44 1.10 9.13
CA LYS A 41 3.66 2.05 9.93
C LYS A 41 2.77 1.35 10.96
N LYS A 42 2.11 0.26 10.58
CA LYS A 42 1.22 -0.53 11.44
C LYS A 42 1.97 -1.20 12.60
N PHE A 43 3.20 -1.67 12.37
CA PHE A 43 4.02 -2.34 13.38
C PHE A 43 5.04 -1.41 14.06
N SER A 44 5.23 -0.20 13.54
CA SER A 44 6.10 0.80 14.15
C SER A 44 5.51 1.20 15.50
N ARG A 45 6.37 1.20 16.51
CA ARG A 45 6.07 1.69 17.84
C ARG A 45 7.04 2.81 18.17
N LYS A 46 6.58 3.81 18.90
CA LYS A 46 7.48 4.80 19.47
C LYS A 46 8.33 4.10 20.53
N VAL A 47 9.64 4.18 20.38
CA VAL A 47 10.61 3.67 21.34
C VAL A 47 11.38 4.87 21.91
N ASP A 48 11.72 4.79 23.20
CA ASP A 48 12.52 5.84 23.84
C ASP A 48 13.98 5.79 23.38
N GLN A 49 14.46 4.61 23.00
CA GLN A 49 15.81 4.37 22.49
C GLN A 49 15.77 3.41 21.29
N ASP A 50 16.36 3.83 20.17
CA ASP A 50 16.52 2.99 18.97
C ASP A 50 17.92 2.37 18.96
N VAL A 51 18.00 1.18 19.56
CA VAL A 51 19.25 0.40 19.69
C VAL A 51 19.82 0.00 18.32
N LEU A 52 18.97 -0.13 17.29
CA LEU A 52 19.42 -0.43 15.94
C LEU A 52 20.14 0.78 15.32
N GLU A 53 19.58 1.97 15.50
CA GLU A 53 20.21 3.21 15.04
C GLU A 53 21.57 3.44 15.73
N GLU A 54 21.63 3.23 17.05
CA GLU A 54 22.88 3.31 17.83
C GLU A 54 23.94 2.33 17.31
N PHE A 55 23.57 1.06 17.13
CA PHE A 55 24.48 0.04 16.60
C PHE A 55 25.01 0.36 15.20
N LEU A 56 24.17 0.95 14.32
CA LEU A 56 24.58 1.33 12.97
C LEU A 56 25.53 2.52 12.96
N ARG A 57 25.42 3.44 13.93
CA ARG A 57 26.33 4.59 14.08
C ARG A 57 27.72 4.16 14.54
N GLU A 58 27.82 3.16 15.42
CA GLU A 58 29.10 2.66 15.93
C GLU A 58 29.99 1.98 14.88
N ARG A 59 29.42 1.60 13.73
CA ARG A 59 30.14 0.91 12.63
C ARG A 59 30.57 1.84 11.49
N ARG A 60 30.39 3.15 11.61
CA ARG A 60 30.90 4.18 10.68
C ARG A 60 32.03 4.96 11.32
#